data_AF-A0ABC9XR91-F1
#
_entry.id   AF-A0ABC9XR91-F1
#
_cell.length_a   1.000
_cell.length_b   1.000
_cell.length_c   1.000
_cell.angle_alpha   90.00
_cell.angle_beta   90.00
_cell.angle_gamma   90.00
#
_symmetry.space_group_name_H-M   'P 1'
#
loop_
_entity.id
_entity.type
_entity.pdbx_description
1 polymer ?
#
loop_
_entity_poly.entity_id
_entity_poly.type
_entity_poly.pdbx_seq_one_letter_code
_entity_poly.pdbx_strand_id
1 'polypeptide(L)'
;MASERKQKRRRRRRKKKKKKCSPFPKIIIRIERQSWLTREVSVDRRLANVTSIYKKGWKKGLWNHRPVSLASVLGKVMEQIILSAITQHVQDNQAIRPSQHGFVKGRSCLTNLISFYDKVTCLADEGKAVDVVYLDFTKAFLHCFPQRSPGNLQET
;
A
#
# COMPACT_ATOMS: atom_id res chain seq x y z
N MET A 1 1.62 -23.59 -41.94
CA MET A 1 2.60 -22.60 -42.47
C MET A 1 2.28 -21.14 -42.10
N ALA A 2 1.08 -20.60 -42.36
CA ALA A 2 0.75 -19.19 -42.11
C ALA A 2 0.52 -18.80 -40.62
N SER A 3 0.00 -19.72 -39.81
CA SER A 3 -0.28 -19.51 -38.38
C SER A 3 0.99 -19.34 -37.54
N GLU A 4 2.03 -20.14 -37.79
CA GLU A 4 3.31 -20.07 -37.09
C GLU A 4 4.07 -18.76 -37.38
N ARG A 5 3.98 -18.25 -38.61
CA ARG A 5 4.57 -16.95 -38.99
C ARG A 5 3.91 -15.79 -38.23
N LYS A 6 2.59 -15.84 -37.98
CA LYS A 6 1.86 -14.89 -37.14
C LYS A 6 2.24 -15.03 -35.66
N GLN A 7 2.38 -16.25 -35.14
CA GLN A 7 2.83 -16.55 -33.77
C GLN A 7 4.24 -15.99 -33.50
N LYS A 8 5.17 -16.20 -34.43
CA LYS A 8 6.58 -15.74 -34.35
C LYS A 8 6.69 -14.22 -34.45
N ARG A 9 5.88 -13.56 -35.29
CA ARG A 9 5.77 -12.09 -35.33
C ARG A 9 5.18 -11.50 -34.04
N ARG A 10 4.15 -12.13 -33.46
CA ARG A 10 3.59 -11.73 -32.14
C ARG A 10 4.62 -11.88 -31.01
N ARG A 11 5.38 -12.98 -30.98
CA ARG A 11 6.48 -13.21 -30.02
C ARG A 11 7.62 -12.19 -30.19
N ARG A 12 8.01 -11.85 -31.42
CA ARG A 12 9.01 -10.80 -31.71
C ARG A 12 8.53 -9.41 -31.31
N ARG A 13 7.25 -9.07 -31.52
CA ARG A 13 6.64 -7.81 -31.06
C ARG A 13 6.54 -7.73 -29.53
N ARG A 14 6.21 -8.82 -28.84
CA ARG A 14 6.27 -8.91 -27.36
C ARG A 14 7.69 -8.78 -26.81
N LYS A 15 8.70 -9.39 -27.46
CA LYS A 15 10.13 -9.21 -27.11
C LYS A 15 10.65 -7.79 -27.40
N LYS A 16 10.21 -7.13 -28.49
CA LYS A 16 10.54 -5.72 -28.79
C LYS A 16 9.86 -4.75 -27.81
N LYS A 17 8.61 -4.99 -27.39
CA LYS A 17 7.93 -4.21 -26.34
C LYS A 17 8.56 -4.37 -24.95
N LYS A 18 9.19 -5.51 -24.65
CA LYS A 18 9.94 -5.74 -23.39
C LYS A 18 11.31 -5.05 -23.30
N LYS A 19 11.82 -4.41 -24.38
CA LYS A 19 13.18 -3.84 -24.43
C LYS A 19 13.25 -2.31 -24.58
N LYS A 20 12.28 -1.58 -24.06
CA LYS A 20 12.42 -0.13 -23.82
C LYS A 20 11.80 0.22 -22.48
N CYS A 21 12.43 -0.22 -21.39
CA CYS A 21 12.35 0.58 -20.17
C CYS A 21 13.11 1.87 -20.48
N SER A 22 12.43 3.01 -20.31
CA SER A 22 13.01 4.36 -20.41
C SER A 22 14.31 4.45 -19.58
N PRO A 23 15.19 5.44 -19.81
CA PRO A 23 16.38 5.65 -18.98
C PRO A 23 16.05 6.13 -17.55
N PHE A 24 14.85 6.67 -17.33
CA PHE A 24 14.35 7.18 -16.04
C PHE A 24 14.43 6.21 -14.84
N PRO A 25 14.05 4.92 -14.95
CA PRO A 25 14.13 3.96 -13.85
C PRO A 25 15.58 3.72 -13.40
N LYS A 26 16.56 3.80 -14.31
CA LYS A 26 17.97 3.50 -13.98
C LYS A 26 18.58 4.56 -13.07
N ILE A 27 18.25 5.83 -13.29
CA ILE A 27 18.75 6.94 -12.48
C ILE A 27 18.19 6.85 -11.06
N ILE A 28 16.88 6.60 -10.94
CA ILE A 28 16.21 6.44 -9.64
C ILE A 28 16.81 5.25 -8.88
N ILE A 29 16.90 4.07 -9.51
CA ILE A 29 17.51 2.87 -8.88
C ILE A 29 18.94 3.14 -8.41
N ARG A 30 19.73 3.92 -9.17
CA ARG A 30 21.10 4.27 -8.78
C ARG A 30 21.14 5.18 -7.54
N ILE A 31 20.27 6.18 -7.49
CA ILE A 31 20.15 7.09 -6.33
C ILE A 31 19.72 6.29 -5.09
N GLU A 32 18.78 5.36 -5.24
CA GLU A 32 18.35 4.50 -4.14
C GLU A 32 19.46 3.60 -3.64
N ARG A 33 20.14 2.93 -4.57
CA ARG A 33 21.24 2.03 -4.20
C ARG A 33 22.33 2.77 -3.45
N GLN A 34 22.59 4.03 -3.82
CA GLN A 34 23.53 4.85 -3.05
C GLN A 34 22.99 5.24 -1.68
N SER A 35 21.73 5.67 -1.60
CA SER A 35 21.10 5.98 -0.30
C SER A 35 21.12 4.79 0.67
N TRP A 36 20.91 3.56 0.18
CA TRP A 36 21.04 2.34 0.97
C TRP A 36 22.48 2.06 1.44
N LEU A 37 23.48 2.34 0.60
CA LEU A 37 24.89 2.11 0.93
C LEU A 37 25.45 3.17 1.89
N THR A 38 25.13 4.44 1.67
CA THR A 38 25.59 5.55 2.53
C THR A 38 24.76 5.71 3.79
N ARG A 39 23.58 5.07 3.88
CA ARG A 39 22.56 5.28 4.93
C ARG A 39 22.09 6.73 5.03
N GLU A 40 22.39 7.55 4.02
CA GLU A 40 21.99 8.94 3.95
C GLU A 40 20.81 9.09 2.99
N VAL A 41 19.81 9.86 3.41
CA VAL A 41 18.59 10.14 2.65
C VAL A 41 18.56 11.65 2.43
N SER A 42 18.34 12.08 1.20
CA SER A 42 18.29 13.51 0.87
C SER A 42 17.27 14.25 1.72
N VAL A 43 17.56 15.51 2.05
CA VAL A 43 16.72 16.33 2.94
C VAL A 43 15.30 16.48 2.37
N ASP A 44 15.16 16.63 1.05
CA ASP A 44 13.85 16.71 0.36
C ASP A 44 13.00 15.43 0.48
N ARG A 45 13.61 14.29 0.81
CA ARG A 45 12.88 13.04 1.08
C ARG A 45 12.52 12.88 2.55
N ARG A 46 13.19 13.61 3.45
CA ARG A 46 12.90 13.64 4.88
C ARG A 46 11.77 14.63 5.20
N LEU A 47 11.64 15.69 4.42
CA LEU A 47 10.58 16.68 4.54
C LEU A 47 9.34 16.25 3.74
N ALA A 48 8.28 15.85 4.44
CA ALA A 48 6.97 15.61 3.81
C ALA A 48 6.05 16.81 4.03
N ASN A 49 5.39 17.27 2.96
CA ASN A 49 4.38 18.32 3.10
C ASN A 49 3.13 17.70 3.72
N VAL A 50 2.82 18.05 4.97
CA VAL A 50 1.64 17.53 5.67
C VAL A 50 0.46 18.42 5.37
N THR A 51 -0.50 17.90 4.61
CA THR A 51 -1.76 18.59 4.31
C THR A 51 -2.88 17.96 5.10
N SER A 52 -3.72 18.78 5.75
CA SER A 52 -4.88 18.29 6.48
C SER A 52 -6.05 18.11 5.53
N ILE A 53 -6.56 16.88 5.38
CA ILE A 53 -7.79 16.61 4.64
C ILE A 53 -8.95 16.54 5.61
N TYR A 54 -9.97 17.35 5.34
CA TYR A 54 -11.20 17.37 6.12
C TYR A 54 -12.05 16.12 5.85
N LYS A 55 -12.49 15.40 6.90
CA LYS A 55 -13.26 14.15 6.76
C LYS A 55 -14.78 14.39 6.77
N LYS A 56 -15.36 14.88 7.87
CA LYS A 56 -16.81 15.17 8.08
C LYS A 56 -17.02 15.85 9.47
N GLY A 57 -18.12 16.61 9.69
CA GLY A 57 -18.48 17.21 11.00
C GLY A 57 -18.50 18.74 11.05
N TRP A 58 -18.13 19.34 12.19
CA TRP A 58 -17.89 20.79 12.33
C TRP A 58 -16.45 21.15 11.96
N LYS A 59 -16.26 22.17 11.12
CA LYS A 59 -14.96 22.56 10.54
C LYS A 59 -13.93 23.10 11.55
N LYS A 60 -14.34 23.51 12.75
CA LYS A 60 -13.45 24.03 13.80
C LYS A 60 -12.82 22.95 14.69
N GLY A 61 -13.28 21.71 14.64
CA GLY A 61 -12.71 20.62 15.45
C GLY A 61 -11.44 20.05 14.82
N LEU A 62 -10.28 20.19 15.48
CA LEU A 62 -9.01 19.57 15.05
C LEU A 62 -9.15 18.04 14.84
N TRP A 63 -10.08 17.40 15.55
CA TRP A 63 -10.34 15.97 15.45
C TRP A 63 -10.91 15.50 14.10
N ASN A 64 -11.48 16.42 13.30
CA ASN A 64 -12.15 16.09 12.03
C ASN A 64 -11.21 16.10 10.82
N HIS A 65 -9.92 16.38 11.05
CA HIS A 65 -8.90 16.42 10.02
C HIS A 65 -8.03 15.16 10.05
N ARG A 66 -7.70 14.64 8.87
CA ARG A 66 -6.68 13.63 8.68
C ARG A 66 -5.42 14.29 8.15
N PRO A 67 -4.30 14.27 8.88
CA PRO A 67 -3.04 14.70 8.30
C PRO A 67 -2.61 13.68 7.24
N VAL A 68 -2.33 14.17 6.03
CA VAL A 68 -1.80 13.39 4.93
C VAL A 68 -0.43 13.95 4.58
N SER A 69 0.60 13.13 4.77
CA SER A 69 1.96 13.44 4.35
C SER A 69 2.12 13.18 2.86
N LEU A 70 2.36 14.23 2.08
CA LEU A 70 2.73 14.11 0.68
C LEU A 70 4.22 13.77 0.58
N ALA A 71 4.50 12.50 0.31
CA ALA A 71 5.85 12.06 -0.04
C ALA A 71 6.25 12.55 -1.43
N SER A 72 7.54 12.86 -1.61
CA SER A 72 8.12 13.20 -2.91
C SER A 72 7.93 12.07 -3.92
N VAL A 73 7.99 12.37 -5.23
CA VAL A 73 7.82 11.38 -6.30
C VAL A 73 8.81 10.22 -6.13
N LEU A 74 10.05 10.54 -5.75
CA LEU A 74 11.08 9.53 -5.45
C LEU A 74 10.72 8.69 -4.23
N GLY A 75 10.21 9.30 -3.15
CA GLY A 75 9.72 8.60 -1.98
C GLY A 75 8.60 7.60 -2.30
N LYS A 76 7.63 8.00 -3.13
CA LYS A 76 6.55 7.11 -3.58
C LYS A 76 7.06 5.92 -4.39
N VAL A 77 8.04 6.14 -5.27
CA VAL A 77 8.64 5.04 -6.04
C VAL A 77 9.32 4.04 -5.11
N MET A 78 10.03 4.52 -4.09
CA MET A 78 10.65 3.67 -3.09
C MET A 78 9.66 2.91 -2.24
N GLU A 79 8.64 3.59 -1.75
CA GLU A 79 7.57 2.98 -0.99
C GLU A 79 6.92 1.84 -1.78
N GLN A 80 6.69 2.03 -3.09
CA GLN A 80 6.17 0.98 -3.96
C GLN A 80 7.14 -0.20 -4.12
N ILE A 81 8.45 0.04 -4.25
CA ILE A 81 9.45 -1.04 -4.32
C ILE A 81 9.47 -1.84 -3.03
N ILE A 82 9.55 -1.17 -1.88
CA ILE A 82 9.56 -1.81 -0.56
C ILE A 82 8.25 -2.56 -0.31
N LEU A 83 7.11 -1.93 -0.60
CA LEU A 83 5.79 -2.54 -0.49
C LEU A 83 5.69 -3.81 -1.33
N SER A 84 6.22 -3.79 -2.56
CA SER A 84 6.21 -4.96 -3.43
C SER A 84 7.02 -6.12 -2.86
N ALA A 85 8.22 -5.83 -2.31
CA ALA A 85 9.08 -6.83 -1.71
C ALA A 85 8.47 -7.44 -0.44
N ILE A 86 7.91 -6.60 0.44
CA ILE A 86 7.23 -7.04 1.66
C ILE A 86 5.99 -7.86 1.32
N THR A 87 5.16 -7.39 0.38
CA THR A 87 3.94 -8.10 -0.02
C THR A 87 4.27 -9.49 -0.56
N GLN A 88 5.32 -9.60 -1.38
CA GLN A 88 5.75 -10.88 -1.91
C GLN A 88 6.25 -11.81 -0.79
N HIS A 89 7.11 -11.31 0.10
CA HIS A 89 7.63 -12.09 1.23
C HIS A 89 6.52 -12.60 2.16
N VAL A 90 5.55 -11.74 2.46
CA VAL A 90 4.40 -12.08 3.30
C VAL A 90 3.49 -13.12 2.65
N GLN A 91 3.35 -13.08 1.32
CA GLN A 91 2.62 -14.10 0.56
C GLN A 91 3.35 -15.44 0.54
N ASP A 92 4.66 -15.42 0.26
CA ASP A 92 5.48 -16.64 0.17
C ASP A 92 5.55 -17.36 1.53
N ASN A 93 5.59 -16.62 2.64
CA ASN A 93 5.65 -17.17 4.00
C ASN A 93 4.28 -17.44 4.63
N GLN A 94 3.17 -17.24 3.90
CA GLN A 94 1.80 -17.41 4.42
C GLN A 94 1.53 -16.69 5.76
N ALA A 95 2.17 -15.54 6.00
CA ALA A 95 2.07 -14.84 7.28
C ALA A 95 0.71 -14.17 7.51
N ILE A 96 -0.11 -14.00 6.46
CA ILE A 96 -1.46 -13.41 6.55
C ILE A 96 -2.51 -14.52 6.68
N ARG A 97 -3.39 -14.39 7.68
CA ARG A 97 -4.52 -15.31 7.86
C ARG A 97 -5.47 -15.28 6.64
N PRO A 98 -6.04 -16.44 6.26
CA PRO A 98 -6.98 -16.52 5.13
C PRO A 98 -8.31 -15.81 5.38
N SER A 99 -8.60 -15.33 6.58
CA SER A 99 -9.76 -14.46 6.86
C SER A 99 -9.49 -12.97 6.58
N GLN A 100 -8.24 -12.56 6.41
CA GLN A 100 -7.89 -11.15 6.17
C GLN A 100 -8.19 -10.76 4.73
N HIS A 101 -9.08 -9.80 4.54
CA HIS A 101 -9.45 -9.32 3.20
C HIS A 101 -8.91 -7.90 2.90
N GLY A 102 -8.65 -7.10 3.93
CA GLY A 102 -8.10 -5.75 3.78
C GLY A 102 -6.64 -5.77 3.33
N PHE A 103 -6.29 -4.94 2.35
CA PHE A 103 -4.93 -4.76 1.82
C PHE A 103 -4.28 -6.02 1.24
N VAL A 104 -5.06 -7.05 0.89
CA VAL A 104 -4.58 -8.28 0.26
C VAL A 104 -4.93 -8.28 -1.23
N LYS A 105 -3.94 -8.59 -2.08
CA LYS A 105 -4.14 -8.68 -3.54
C LYS A 105 -5.16 -9.78 -3.87
N GLY A 106 -6.14 -9.45 -4.71
CA GLY A 106 -7.17 -10.39 -5.16
C GLY A 106 -8.33 -10.59 -4.17
N ARG A 107 -8.33 -9.86 -3.05
CA ARG A 107 -9.43 -9.83 -2.08
C ARG A 107 -10.05 -8.44 -2.05
N SER A 108 -11.35 -8.38 -1.86
CA SER A 108 -12.14 -7.16 -1.81
C SER A 108 -13.13 -7.18 -0.63
N CYS A 109 -13.77 -6.04 -0.37
CA CYS A 109 -14.85 -5.97 0.60
C CYS A 109 -16.00 -6.92 0.24
N LEU A 110 -16.27 -7.13 -1.06
CA LEU A 110 -17.29 -8.05 -1.52
C LEU A 110 -16.94 -9.49 -1.18
N THR A 111 -15.71 -9.93 -1.43
CA THR A 111 -15.28 -11.29 -1.06
C THR A 111 -15.32 -11.52 0.45
N ASN A 112 -15.04 -10.48 1.25
CA ASN A 112 -15.16 -10.55 2.70
C ASN A 112 -16.63 -10.76 3.12
N LEU A 113 -17.54 -10.01 2.50
CA LEU A 113 -18.97 -10.10 2.76
C LEU A 113 -19.54 -11.47 2.37
N ILE A 114 -19.15 -11.99 1.19
CA ILE A 114 -19.54 -13.33 0.74
C ILE A 114 -19.03 -14.39 1.73
N SER A 115 -17.75 -14.34 2.11
CA SER A 115 -17.19 -15.30 3.07
C SER A 115 -17.84 -15.21 4.45
N PHE A 116 -18.29 -14.02 4.86
CA PHE A 116 -19.04 -13.83 6.10
C PHE A 116 -20.43 -14.45 6.01
N TYR A 117 -21.20 -14.13 4.96
CA TYR A 117 -22.54 -14.68 4.78
C TYR A 117 -22.52 -16.19 4.64
N ASP A 118 -21.59 -16.76 3.88
CA ASP A 118 -21.42 -18.20 3.72
C ASP A 118 -21.30 -18.90 5.09
N LYS A 119 -20.48 -18.36 5.99
CA LYS A 119 -20.33 -18.88 7.36
C LYS A 119 -21.60 -18.75 8.19
N VAL A 120 -22.29 -17.61 8.11
CA VAL A 120 -23.52 -17.38 8.86
C VAL A 120 -24.63 -18.31 8.38
N THR A 121 -24.78 -18.48 7.06
CA THR A 121 -25.77 -19.38 6.46
C THR A 121 -25.50 -20.83 6.85
N CYS A 122 -24.26 -21.31 6.78
CA CYS A 122 -23.95 -22.68 7.22
C CYS A 122 -24.28 -22.91 8.71
N LEU A 123 -24.00 -21.95 9.59
CA LEU A 123 -24.32 -22.07 11.01
C LEU A 123 -25.84 -22.00 11.26
N ALA A 124 -26.56 -21.21 10.47
CA ALA A 124 -28.02 -21.13 10.53
C ALA A 124 -28.68 -22.44 10.05
N ASP A 125 -28.16 -23.06 8.98
CA ASP A 125 -28.62 -24.35 8.46
C ASP A 125 -28.41 -25.48 9.49
N GLU A 126 -27.35 -25.39 10.30
CA GLU A 126 -27.10 -26.29 11.44
C GLU A 126 -27.97 -25.99 12.67
N GLY A 127 -28.82 -24.95 12.62
CA GLY A 127 -29.69 -24.54 13.74
C GLY A 127 -28.95 -23.89 14.90
N LYS A 128 -27.72 -23.40 14.69
CA LYS A 128 -26.91 -22.75 15.74
C LYS A 128 -27.20 -21.27 15.85
N ALA A 129 -27.18 -20.73 17.07
CA ALA A 129 -27.24 -19.29 17.30
C ALA A 129 -25.93 -18.63 16.84
N VAL A 130 -26.04 -17.48 16.16
CA VAL A 130 -24.89 -16.73 15.63
C VAL A 130 -24.91 -15.30 16.14
N ASP A 131 -23.87 -14.92 16.87
CA ASP A 131 -23.64 -13.53 17.30
C ASP A 131 -22.46 -12.91 16.55
N VAL A 132 -22.56 -11.62 16.24
CA VAL A 132 -21.59 -10.90 15.43
C VAL A 132 -21.12 -9.65 16.17
N VAL A 133 -19.81 -9.54 16.39
CA VAL A 133 -19.19 -8.39 17.05
C VAL A 133 -18.34 -7.60 16.05
N TYR A 134 -18.68 -6.32 15.87
CA TYR A 134 -17.90 -5.40 15.04
C TYR A 134 -16.94 -4.59 15.91
N LEU A 135 -15.66 -4.60 15.55
CA LEU A 135 -14.60 -3.85 16.22
C LEU A 135 -13.97 -2.87 15.23
N ASP A 136 -13.78 -1.61 15.64
CA ASP A 136 -13.06 -0.60 14.86
C ASP A 136 -12.05 0.13 15.74
N PHE A 137 -10.86 0.41 15.18
CA PHE A 137 -9.81 1.12 15.90
C PHE A 137 -9.93 2.62 15.69
N THR A 138 -10.11 3.35 16.79
CA THR A 138 -10.06 4.82 16.75
C THR A 138 -8.66 5.26 16.33
N LYS A 139 -8.56 5.98 15.21
CA LYS A 139 -7.30 6.60 14.74
C LYS A 139 -6.12 5.62 14.54
N ALA A 140 -6.39 4.44 13.99
CA ALA A 140 -5.39 3.38 13.77
C ALA A 140 -4.02 3.86 13.23
N PHE A 141 -3.99 4.79 12.26
CA PHE A 141 -2.73 5.26 11.67
C PHE A 141 -2.00 6.34 12.48
N LEU A 142 -2.69 7.08 13.34
CA LEU A 142 -2.08 8.15 14.14
C LEU A 142 -1.39 7.60 15.39
N HIS A 143 -1.93 6.53 15.98
CA HIS A 143 -1.32 5.90 17.15
C HIS A 143 -0.07 5.08 16.77
N CYS A 144 -0.10 4.40 15.62
CA CYS A 144 1.01 3.56 15.17
C CYS A 144 2.20 4.36 14.60
N PHE A 145 1.97 5.60 14.18
CA PHE A 145 3.02 6.49 13.68
C PHE A 145 2.89 7.85 14.37
N PRO A 146 3.42 8.01 15.59
CA PRO A 146 3.55 9.34 16.16
C PRO A 146 4.41 10.18 15.23
N GLN A 147 3.79 11.16 14.57
CA GLN A 147 4.51 12.21 13.86
C GLN A 147 5.33 12.92 14.93
N ARG A 148 6.66 12.72 14.91
CA ARG A 148 7.56 13.45 15.78
C ARG A 148 7.49 14.90 15.31
N SER A 149 6.70 15.71 16.01
CA SER A 149 6.68 17.16 15.81
C SER A 149 8.14 17.63 15.85
N PRO A 150 8.64 18.38 14.85
CA PRO A 150 9.92 19.05 15.00
C PRO A 150 9.81 19.93 16.25
N GLY A 151 10.60 19.60 17.27
CA GLY A 151 10.68 20.41 18.47
C GLY A 151 11.03 21.85 18.09
N ASN A 152 10.37 22.79 18.76
CA ASN A 152 10.61 24.22 18.66
C ASN A 152 12.11 24.52 18.54
N LEU A 153 12.50 25.11 17.41
CA LEU A 153 13.74 25.85 17.30
C LEU A 153 13.42 27.32 17.59
N GLN A 154 13.27 27.67 18.87
CA GLN A 154 13.40 29.03 19.36
C GLN A 154 14.04 29.02 20.75
N GLU A 155 14.93 30.00 20.95
CA GLU A 155 15.60 30.48 22.17
C GLU A 155 16.92 29.81 22.58
N THR A 156 18.02 30.37 22.05
CA THR A 156 18.97 31.21 22.82
C THR A 156 19.56 32.27 21.90
#